data_AF-A0A8C6PBN3-F1
#
_entry.id   AF-A0A8C6PBN3-F1
#
_cell.length_a   1.000
_cell.length_b   1.000
_cell.length_c   1.000
_cell.angle_alpha   90.00
_cell.angle_beta   90.00
_cell.angle_gamma   90.00
#
_symmetry.space_group_name_H-M   'P 1'
#
loop_
_entity.id
_entity.type
_entity.pdbx_description
1 polymer ?
#
loop_
_entity_poly.entity_id
_entity_poly.type
_entity_poly.pdbx_seq_one_letter_code
_entity_poly.pdbx_strand_id
1 'polypeptide(L)'
;MDDINMLHHRCLLNLRRRIRDGRPAQERYARLQKDGDVLSYQGNSEEVGCYVAGHPLSKGNCYFEVTIVDTGVRGTIAVGLVPKFYRLDHQPGWLPHSVAYHADNGKLYNGNPVGKQFGPKCARGDRIGCGIHSENFEAGVTNVFFTKNGKEVGLAEVAMSAEGLFPAVGMHSMGEEVKVDLQAEWFLEDNDSMMMVDSHEDDWGRLYDVKVSGTLLEYVGKGKSIMDVGLAQARHPLTTCCHYYEVEIIDAGEKCYIALGLATKDYPKNRHPGWSRGSVAYHADDGKIFHGSGVGDAFGPRCFKGDIMGCGIMFPLDYILDGEGVMDDLDQLESHPGQADVQNCLYLNEEEEEGEEEEEGEEAEREQGGRKVMVSYAIKGYFTTISYIF
;
A
#
# COMPACT_ATOMS: atom_id res chain seq x y z
N MET A 1 36.84 16.34 27.50
CA MET A 1 35.53 15.99 26.91
C MET A 1 35.73 15.19 25.62
N ASP A 2 36.80 14.39 25.55
CA ASP A 2 37.29 13.83 24.26
C ASP A 2 37.43 12.29 24.26
N ASP A 3 37.28 11.64 25.42
CA ASP A 3 37.42 10.19 25.53
C ASP A 3 36.16 9.41 25.09
N ILE A 4 34.98 10.04 25.15
CA ILE A 4 33.69 9.42 24.76
C ILE A 4 33.55 9.31 23.23
N ASN A 5 34.11 10.25 22.48
CA ASN A 5 34.08 10.25 21.01
C ASN A 5 35.05 9.23 20.41
N MET A 6 36.20 8.99 21.06
CA MET A 6 37.16 7.97 20.63
C MET A 6 36.63 6.55 20.83
N LEU A 7 35.86 6.29 21.89
CA LEU A 7 35.20 5.00 22.13
C LEU A 7 34.07 4.73 21.13
N HIS A 8 33.26 5.73 20.80
CA HIS A 8 32.21 5.63 19.77
C HIS A 8 32.80 5.34 18.38
N HIS A 9 33.86 6.05 18.00
CA HIS A 9 34.49 5.86 16.68
C HIS A 9 35.21 4.50 16.57
N ARG A 10 35.78 3.97 17.66
CA ARG A 10 36.36 2.62 17.69
C ARG A 10 35.30 1.53 17.66
N CYS A 11 34.14 1.75 18.28
CA CYS A 11 33.01 0.82 18.26
C CYS A 11 32.43 0.69 16.84
N LEU A 12 32.24 1.82 16.14
CA LEU A 12 31.74 1.86 14.76
C LEU A 12 32.74 1.25 13.74
N LEU A 13 34.05 1.45 13.92
CA LEU A 13 35.07 0.83 13.07
C LEU A 13 35.18 -0.68 13.31
N ASN A 14 34.98 -1.15 14.54
CA ASN A 14 34.93 -2.59 14.85
C ASN A 14 33.64 -3.24 14.34
N LEU A 15 32.52 -2.50 14.29
CA LEU A 15 31.27 -2.93 13.67
C LEU A 15 31.44 -3.09 12.15
N ARG A 16 32.06 -2.11 11.48
CA ARG A 16 32.37 -2.17 10.03
C ARG A 16 33.37 -3.26 9.65
N ARG A 17 34.34 -3.59 10.52
CA ARG A 17 35.29 -4.70 10.28
C ARG A 17 34.67 -6.09 10.46
N ARG A 18 33.60 -6.25 11.26
CA ARG A 18 32.93 -7.54 11.51
C ARG A 18 31.77 -7.85 10.55
N ILE A 19 31.29 -6.86 9.81
CA ILE A 19 30.31 -7.04 8.71
C ILE A 19 30.97 -7.71 7.48
N ARG A 20 32.31 -7.81 7.45
CA ARG A 20 33.07 -8.40 6.34
C ARG A 20 33.26 -9.91 6.38
N ASP A 21 32.86 -10.57 7.48
CA ASP A 21 32.91 -12.03 7.58
C ASP A 21 31.53 -12.59 7.28
N GLY A 22 31.34 -13.09 6.05
CA GLY A 22 30.12 -13.73 5.54
C GLY A 22 29.79 -15.08 6.20
N ARG A 23 29.80 -15.15 7.53
CA ARG A 23 29.19 -16.27 8.27
C ARG A 23 27.71 -15.96 8.49
N PRO A 24 26.80 -16.93 8.29
CA PRO A 24 25.39 -16.74 8.62
C PRO A 24 25.28 -16.32 10.08
N ALA A 25 24.51 -15.26 10.35
CA ALA A 25 24.35 -14.75 11.69
C ALA A 25 23.52 -15.76 12.51
N GLN A 26 24.12 -16.27 13.58
CA GLN A 26 23.55 -17.33 14.41
C GLN A 26 22.48 -16.76 15.34
N GLU A 27 21.34 -17.45 15.46
CA GLU A 27 20.32 -17.16 16.48
C GLU A 27 20.93 -17.24 17.90
N ARG A 28 20.34 -16.50 18.83
CA ARG A 28 20.83 -16.41 20.21
C ARG A 28 19.68 -16.52 21.19
N TYR A 29 19.81 -17.39 22.18
CA TYR A 29 18.81 -17.48 23.24
C TYR A 29 19.41 -17.92 24.57
N ALA A 30 18.73 -17.57 25.66
CA ALA A 30 19.05 -18.04 27.00
C ALA A 30 17.75 -18.37 27.74
N ARG A 31 17.79 -19.43 28.57
CA ARG A 31 16.66 -19.88 29.42
C ARG A 31 15.37 -20.19 28.64
N LEU A 32 15.54 -20.52 27.37
CA LEU A 32 14.51 -21.01 26.47
C LEU A 32 15.02 -22.31 25.86
N GLN A 33 14.12 -23.26 25.64
CA GLN A 33 14.35 -24.39 24.76
C GLN A 33 13.72 -24.07 23.41
N LYS A 34 14.42 -24.44 22.33
CA LYS A 34 13.93 -24.31 20.97
C LYS A 34 13.80 -25.69 20.33
N ASP A 35 12.61 -26.02 19.83
CA ASP A 35 12.35 -27.22 19.03
C ASP A 35 11.63 -26.79 17.74
N GLY A 36 12.36 -26.85 16.61
CA GLY A 36 11.88 -26.28 15.36
C GLY A 36 11.61 -24.77 15.47
N ASP A 37 10.34 -24.40 15.32
CA ASP A 37 9.79 -23.04 15.45
C ASP A 37 9.14 -22.76 16.82
N VAL A 38 9.13 -23.75 17.72
CA VAL A 38 8.57 -23.61 19.07
C VAL A 38 9.66 -23.16 20.05
N LEU A 39 9.33 -22.17 20.87
CA LEU A 39 10.13 -21.70 21.99
C LEU A 39 9.37 -21.95 23.29
N SER A 40 10.01 -22.62 24.25
CA SER A 40 9.42 -22.92 25.55
C SER A 40 10.33 -22.40 26.66
N TYR A 41 9.75 -21.77 27.69
CA TYR A 41 10.50 -21.22 28.82
C TYR A 41 11.11 -22.32 29.69
N GLN A 42 12.39 -22.15 30.04
CA GLN A 42 13.19 -23.10 30.84
C GLN A 42 13.95 -22.41 31.99
N GLY A 43 13.60 -21.17 32.33
CA GLY A 43 14.21 -20.45 33.45
C GLY A 43 13.56 -20.81 34.79
N ASN A 44 14.16 -20.37 35.89
CA ASN A 44 13.55 -20.48 37.22
C ASN A 44 12.65 -19.26 37.51
N SER A 45 11.86 -19.29 38.59
CA SER A 45 10.74 -18.36 38.89
C SER A 45 11.00 -16.83 38.80
N GLU A 46 12.24 -16.37 38.64
CA GLU A 46 12.62 -14.94 38.63
C GLU A 46 13.43 -14.52 37.40
N GLU A 47 13.77 -15.43 36.49
CA GLU A 47 14.77 -15.16 35.45
C GLU A 47 14.14 -14.90 34.09
N VAL A 48 14.53 -13.85 33.38
CA VAL A 48 14.01 -13.62 32.03
C VAL A 48 14.74 -14.52 31.04
N GLY A 49 14.00 -15.26 30.22
CA GLY A 49 14.47 -15.91 29.01
C GLY A 49 14.23 -15.03 27.79
N CYS A 50 15.14 -15.05 26.84
CA CYS A 50 15.05 -14.21 25.65
C CYS A 50 15.70 -14.93 24.46
N TYR A 51 15.04 -14.84 23.31
CA TYR A 51 15.45 -15.32 22.01
C TYR A 51 15.60 -14.14 21.06
N VAL A 52 16.64 -14.17 20.24
CA VAL A 52 16.92 -13.21 19.17
C VAL A 52 17.23 -14.01 17.90
N ALA A 53 16.49 -13.72 16.83
CA ALA A 53 16.64 -14.39 15.55
C ALA A 53 18.03 -14.14 14.91
N GLY A 54 18.42 -15.01 13.98
CA GLY A 54 19.72 -14.92 13.31
C GLY A 54 19.84 -13.73 12.35
N HIS A 55 18.75 -13.27 11.75
CA HIS A 55 18.75 -12.24 10.72
C HIS A 55 17.87 -11.05 11.13
N PRO A 56 18.25 -9.81 10.77
CA PRO A 56 17.40 -8.65 11.00
C PRO A 56 16.20 -8.68 10.06
N LEU A 57 15.16 -7.90 10.39
CA LEU A 57 14.14 -7.59 9.39
C LEU A 57 14.74 -6.77 8.25
N SER A 58 14.17 -6.92 7.05
CA SER A 58 14.62 -6.27 5.83
C SER A 58 13.43 -5.96 4.92
N LYS A 59 13.63 -5.23 3.82
CA LYS A 59 12.57 -4.97 2.84
C LYS A 59 11.88 -6.23 2.31
N GLY A 60 12.62 -7.33 2.16
CA GLY A 60 12.09 -8.61 1.65
C GLY A 60 11.57 -9.56 2.73
N ASN A 61 11.76 -9.22 4.02
CA ASN A 61 11.24 -9.96 5.16
C ASN A 61 11.06 -8.96 6.31
N CYS A 62 9.96 -8.21 6.28
CA CYS A 62 9.70 -7.04 7.11
C CYS A 62 8.71 -7.31 8.25
N TYR A 63 8.24 -8.55 8.41
CA TYR A 63 7.22 -8.92 9.38
C TYR A 63 7.47 -10.34 9.89
N PHE A 64 7.07 -10.59 11.15
CA PHE A 64 7.05 -11.93 11.73
C PHE A 64 5.90 -12.06 12.72
N GLU A 65 5.40 -13.28 12.91
CA GLU A 65 4.35 -13.57 13.89
C GLU A 65 4.82 -14.52 14.99
N VAL A 66 4.19 -14.38 16.15
CA VAL A 66 4.37 -15.26 17.30
C VAL A 66 3.00 -15.69 17.80
N THR A 67 2.72 -16.99 17.69
CA THR A 67 1.49 -17.60 18.22
C THR A 67 1.73 -18.05 19.67
N ILE A 68 0.87 -17.62 20.59
CA ILE A 68 0.94 -18.05 21.99
C ILE A 68 0.35 -19.45 22.12
N VAL A 69 1.19 -20.45 22.33
CA VAL A 69 0.78 -21.85 22.50
C VAL A 69 0.29 -22.08 23.94
N ASP A 70 0.99 -21.51 24.91
CA ASP A 70 0.61 -21.49 26.32
C ASP A 70 1.12 -20.20 26.99
N THR A 71 0.28 -19.56 27.79
CA THR A 71 0.64 -18.35 28.55
C THR A 71 1.48 -18.67 29.79
N GLY A 72 1.58 -19.95 30.18
CA GLY A 72 2.19 -20.32 31.44
C GLY A 72 1.48 -19.68 32.64
N VAL A 73 2.23 -19.47 33.72
CA VAL A 73 1.69 -18.96 34.98
C VAL A 73 1.31 -17.47 34.92
N ARG A 74 2.10 -16.64 34.22
CA ARG A 74 1.96 -15.17 34.23
C ARG A 74 1.64 -14.55 32.88
N GLY A 75 1.87 -15.26 31.76
CA GLY A 75 1.67 -14.70 30.41
C GLY A 75 2.64 -13.58 30.06
N THR A 76 3.78 -13.50 30.74
CA THR A 76 4.84 -12.48 30.58
C THR A 76 5.69 -12.73 29.34
N ILE A 77 5.00 -12.81 28.20
CA ILE A 77 5.57 -13.02 26.87
C ILE A 77 5.69 -11.66 26.19
N ALA A 78 6.88 -11.33 25.70
CA ALA A 78 7.16 -10.11 24.96
C ALA A 78 7.58 -10.43 23.52
N VAL A 79 7.01 -9.73 22.54
CA VAL A 79 7.34 -9.90 21.12
C VAL A 79 7.77 -8.55 20.56
N GLY A 80 8.88 -8.50 19.83
CA GLY A 80 9.32 -7.26 19.22
C GLY A 80 10.70 -7.33 18.58
N LEU A 81 11.37 -6.18 18.53
CA LEU A 81 12.63 -6.00 17.83
C LEU A 81 13.72 -5.49 18.75
N VAL A 82 14.93 -6.03 18.59
CA VAL A 82 16.10 -5.70 19.40
C VAL A 82 17.37 -5.56 18.54
N PRO A 83 18.43 -4.87 19.02
CA PRO A 83 19.73 -4.87 18.37
C PRO A 83 20.40 -6.25 18.40
N LYS A 84 21.28 -6.52 17.42
CA LYS A 84 22.05 -7.78 17.29
C LYS A 84 22.67 -8.29 18.61
N PHE A 85 23.15 -7.38 19.44
CA PHE A 85 23.83 -7.69 20.71
C PHE A 85 22.97 -7.42 21.94
N TYR A 86 21.66 -7.65 21.85
CA TYR A 86 20.77 -7.57 23.01
C TYR A 86 21.17 -8.55 24.12
N ARG A 87 20.86 -8.15 25.36
CA ARG A 87 21.05 -8.98 26.54
C ARG A 87 19.93 -10.01 26.63
N LEU A 88 20.30 -11.27 26.88
CA LEU A 88 19.34 -12.38 26.86
C LEU A 88 18.66 -12.63 28.23
N ASP A 89 18.93 -11.77 29.21
CA ASP A 89 18.36 -11.78 30.56
C ASP A 89 17.41 -10.59 30.80
N HIS A 90 16.96 -9.94 29.72
CA HIS A 90 16.01 -8.83 29.74
C HIS A 90 14.93 -9.06 28.69
N GLN A 91 13.71 -8.60 28.99
CA GLN A 91 12.62 -8.66 28.03
C GLN A 91 12.90 -7.68 26.88
N PRO A 92 12.58 -8.04 25.63
CA PRO A 92 12.51 -7.09 24.52
C PRO A 92 11.75 -5.82 24.93
N GLY A 93 12.23 -4.65 24.49
CA GLY A 93 11.67 -3.34 24.82
C GLY A 93 12.19 -2.70 26.12
N TRP A 94 12.84 -3.44 27.02
CA TRP A 94 13.31 -2.88 28.31
C TRP A 94 14.61 -2.07 28.22
N LEU A 95 15.48 -2.39 27.26
CA LEU A 95 16.78 -1.74 27.06
C LEU A 95 16.79 -0.85 25.81
N PRO A 96 17.66 0.17 25.72
CA PRO A 96 17.72 1.09 24.59
C PRO A 96 17.78 0.42 23.21
N HIS A 97 17.21 1.11 22.21
CA HIS A 97 17.12 0.66 20.81
C HIS A 97 16.35 -0.64 20.60
N SER A 98 15.45 -0.99 21.54
CA SER A 98 14.52 -2.11 21.40
C SER A 98 13.08 -1.67 21.63
N VAL A 99 12.16 -2.37 21.00
CA VAL A 99 10.72 -2.16 21.16
C VAL A 99 10.00 -3.49 21.24
N ALA A 100 8.98 -3.60 22.09
CA ALA A 100 8.19 -4.82 22.18
C ALA A 100 6.78 -4.59 22.73
N TYR A 101 5.89 -5.44 22.28
CA TYR A 101 4.54 -5.58 22.80
C TYR A 101 4.47 -6.73 23.80
N HIS A 102 3.94 -6.46 25.00
CA HIS A 102 3.92 -7.41 26.13
C HIS A 102 2.50 -7.97 26.33
N ALA A 103 2.37 -9.29 26.26
CA ALA A 103 1.09 -10.01 26.24
C ALA A 103 0.29 -9.89 27.54
N ASP A 104 0.95 -9.90 28.70
CA ASP A 104 0.35 -9.91 30.04
C ASP A 104 -0.44 -8.63 30.36
N ASN A 105 -0.02 -7.51 29.77
CA ASN A 105 -0.52 -6.18 30.12
C ASN A 105 -0.95 -5.33 28.91
N GLY A 106 -0.66 -5.75 27.69
CA GLY A 106 -1.02 -5.01 26.47
C GLY A 106 -0.27 -3.68 26.33
N LYS A 107 0.91 -3.57 26.95
CA LYS A 107 1.72 -2.34 26.89
C LYS A 107 2.85 -2.47 25.88
N LEU A 108 3.23 -1.31 25.36
CA LEU A 108 4.42 -1.13 24.54
C LEU A 108 5.59 -0.70 25.41
N TYR A 109 6.71 -1.40 25.30
CA TYR A 109 7.98 -1.07 25.93
C TYR A 109 8.95 -0.64 24.84
N ASN A 110 9.53 0.56 24.95
CA ASN A 110 10.39 1.15 23.92
C ASN A 110 11.63 1.76 24.57
N GLY A 111 12.70 0.97 24.66
CA GLY A 111 13.98 1.41 25.20
C GLY A 111 14.09 1.47 26.72
N ASN A 112 13.02 1.12 27.46
CA ASN A 112 12.96 1.29 28.92
C ASN A 112 11.93 0.35 29.57
N PRO A 113 12.07 0.01 30.87
CA PRO A 113 11.21 -0.95 31.56
C PRO A 113 9.85 -0.37 32.02
N VAL A 114 9.47 0.83 31.56
CA VAL A 114 8.18 1.46 31.89
C VAL A 114 7.27 1.41 30.65
N GLY A 115 6.38 0.42 30.62
CA GLY A 115 5.46 0.22 29.52
C GLY A 115 4.37 1.31 29.45
N LYS A 116 4.02 1.70 28.22
CA LYS A 116 2.90 2.62 27.93
C LYS A 116 1.69 1.84 27.45
N GLN A 117 0.48 2.29 27.80
CA GLN A 117 -0.75 1.68 27.27
C GLN A 117 -0.73 1.73 25.75
N PHE A 118 -1.03 0.61 25.11
CA PHE A 118 -0.90 0.48 23.66
C PHE A 118 -2.02 -0.37 23.06
N GLY A 119 -2.20 -1.60 23.55
CA GLY A 119 -3.19 -2.53 23.01
C GLY A 119 -3.83 -3.44 24.06
N PRO A 120 -4.66 -4.39 23.61
CA PRO A 120 -5.30 -5.38 24.48
C PRO A 120 -4.36 -6.54 24.84
N LYS A 121 -4.42 -7.01 26.09
CA LYS A 121 -3.72 -8.22 26.53
C LYS A 121 -3.92 -9.40 25.56
N CYS A 122 -2.92 -10.28 25.49
CA CYS A 122 -2.97 -11.49 24.67
C CYS A 122 -3.11 -12.74 25.55
N ALA A 123 -3.77 -13.76 25.03
CA ALA A 123 -4.02 -15.03 25.69
C ALA A 123 -3.60 -16.20 24.79
N ARG A 124 -3.70 -17.42 25.33
CA ARG A 124 -3.45 -18.65 24.56
C ARG A 124 -4.27 -18.66 23.27
N GLY A 125 -3.61 -18.94 22.15
CA GLY A 125 -4.17 -18.96 20.81
C GLY A 125 -4.07 -17.62 20.06
N ASP A 126 -3.81 -16.51 20.75
CA ASP A 126 -3.59 -15.23 20.09
C ASP A 126 -2.24 -15.23 19.34
N ARG A 127 -2.21 -14.50 18.22
CA ARG A 127 -1.02 -14.22 17.42
C ARG A 127 -0.62 -12.76 17.58
N ILE A 128 0.65 -12.53 17.90
CA ILE A 128 1.23 -11.19 17.95
C ILE A 128 2.15 -11.06 16.74
N GLY A 129 1.87 -10.11 15.86
CA GLY A 129 2.75 -9.74 14.77
C GLY A 129 3.60 -8.52 15.11
N CYS A 130 4.77 -8.44 14.50
CA CYS A 130 5.65 -7.29 14.58
C CYS A 130 6.35 -7.08 13.25
N GLY A 131 6.27 -5.86 12.72
CA GLY A 131 6.89 -5.53 11.45
C GLY A 131 7.42 -4.11 11.37
N ILE A 132 8.10 -3.82 10.27
CA ILE A 132 8.66 -2.50 9.96
C ILE A 132 8.01 -1.95 8.69
N HIS A 133 7.59 -0.69 8.72
CA HIS A 133 7.20 0.02 7.49
C HIS A 133 8.47 0.33 6.69
N SER A 134 8.49 -0.06 5.40
CA SER A 134 9.69 -0.01 4.55
C SER A 134 9.99 1.38 3.96
N GLU A 135 9.41 2.44 4.53
CA GLU A 135 9.61 3.82 4.11
C GLU A 135 10.73 4.48 4.94
N ASN A 136 11.64 5.20 4.28
CA ASN A 136 12.71 6.01 4.91
C ASN A 136 13.84 5.26 5.65
N PHE A 137 14.52 4.32 4.99
CA PHE A 137 15.77 3.70 5.50
C PHE A 137 16.92 4.70 5.77
N GLU A 138 16.85 5.94 5.27
CA GLU A 138 17.91 6.94 5.40
C GLU A 138 17.82 7.80 6.68
N ALA A 139 16.73 7.74 7.45
CA ALA A 139 16.49 8.67 8.57
C ALA A 139 17.04 8.22 9.94
N GLY A 140 17.65 7.05 10.08
CA GLY A 140 18.15 6.56 11.37
C GLY A 140 17.06 6.28 12.42
N VAL A 141 15.79 6.37 12.02
CA VAL A 141 14.58 6.04 12.78
C VAL A 141 13.81 5.00 11.97
N THR A 142 13.25 4.00 12.64
CA THR A 142 12.42 2.95 12.02
C THR A 142 11.04 2.94 12.66
N ASN A 143 10.02 2.91 11.82
CA ASN A 143 8.62 2.76 12.22
C ASN A 143 8.28 1.28 12.37
N VAL A 144 8.06 0.84 13.60
CA VAL A 144 7.70 -0.53 13.97
C VAL A 144 6.22 -0.57 14.28
N PHE A 145 5.48 -1.47 13.62
CA PHE A 145 4.08 -1.71 13.91
C PHE A 145 3.89 -3.08 14.57
N PHE A 146 2.76 -3.22 15.28
CA PHE A 146 2.38 -4.46 15.94
C PHE A 146 0.96 -4.83 15.59
N THR A 147 0.69 -6.12 15.55
CA THR A 147 -0.62 -6.66 15.19
C THR A 147 -1.05 -7.68 16.23
N LYS A 148 -2.36 -7.85 16.38
CA LYS A 148 -2.95 -8.92 17.18
C LYS A 148 -3.98 -9.63 16.31
N ASN A 149 -3.79 -10.93 16.09
CA ASN A 149 -4.68 -11.78 15.31
C ASN A 149 -4.99 -11.22 13.91
N GLY A 150 -3.99 -10.68 13.22
CA GLY A 150 -4.20 -10.13 11.88
C GLY A 150 -4.62 -8.67 11.84
N LYS A 151 -4.89 -8.02 12.99
CA LYS A 151 -5.31 -6.60 13.05
C LYS A 151 -4.24 -5.71 13.64
N GLU A 152 -3.97 -4.56 13.03
CA GLU A 152 -3.01 -3.60 13.57
C GLU A 152 -3.45 -3.05 14.95
N VAL A 153 -2.50 -3.03 15.88
CA VAL A 153 -2.67 -2.47 17.23
C VAL A 153 -2.15 -1.03 17.28
N GLY A 154 -1.06 -0.75 16.57
CA GLY A 154 -0.51 0.58 16.40
C GLY A 154 0.98 0.58 16.04
N LEU A 155 1.56 1.78 16.07
CA LEU A 155 2.91 2.09 15.60
C LEU A 155 3.82 2.65 16.71
N ALA A 156 5.12 2.42 16.58
CA ALA A 156 6.16 2.89 17.47
C ALA A 156 7.43 3.26 16.69
N GLU A 157 7.99 4.43 16.98
CA GLU A 157 9.28 4.83 16.42
C GLU A 157 10.45 4.30 17.24
N VAL A 158 11.48 3.79 16.57
CA VAL A 158 12.73 3.37 17.18
C VAL A 158 13.89 4.11 16.53
N ALA A 159 14.69 4.81 17.32
CA ALA A 159 15.91 5.51 16.86
C ALA A 159 17.06 4.52 16.56
N MET A 160 16.86 3.70 15.54
CA MET A 160 17.84 2.81 14.93
C MET A 160 17.39 2.49 13.49
N SER A 161 18.32 2.15 12.59
CA SER A 161 17.96 1.67 11.25
C SER A 161 17.39 0.25 11.29
N ALA A 162 16.49 -0.05 10.36
CA ALA A 162 15.85 -1.35 10.20
C ALA A 162 16.85 -2.52 10.06
N GLU A 163 17.96 -2.29 9.34
CA GLU A 163 19.05 -3.27 9.17
C GLU A 163 19.74 -3.67 10.49
N GLY A 164 19.47 -2.94 11.58
CA GLY A 164 19.96 -3.22 12.92
C GLY A 164 18.97 -3.94 13.85
N LEU A 165 17.71 -4.14 13.43
CA LEU A 165 16.62 -4.65 14.27
C LEU A 165 16.33 -6.14 13.97
N PHE A 166 16.40 -6.96 15.01
CA PHE A 166 16.24 -8.42 14.96
C PHE A 166 14.97 -8.84 15.67
N PRO A 167 14.15 -9.74 15.09
CA PRO A 167 13.04 -10.39 15.76
C PRO A 167 13.48 -11.01 17.10
N ALA A 168 12.71 -10.72 18.14
CA ALA A 168 12.97 -11.22 19.48
C ALA A 168 11.70 -11.58 20.24
N VAL A 169 11.83 -12.60 21.07
CA VAL A 169 10.79 -13.08 21.98
C VAL A 169 11.38 -13.21 23.36
N GLY A 170 10.70 -12.71 24.38
CA GLY A 170 11.08 -12.92 25.77
C GLY A 170 9.96 -13.55 26.59
N MET A 171 10.35 -14.28 27.62
CA MET A 171 9.49 -15.07 28.51
C MET A 171 10.00 -14.98 29.95
N HIS A 172 9.10 -15.05 30.92
CA HIS A 172 9.42 -14.86 32.33
C HIS A 172 8.54 -15.66 33.30
N SER A 173 7.84 -16.70 32.81
CA SER A 173 7.14 -17.61 33.70
C SER A 173 7.05 -19.05 33.19
N MET A 174 6.96 -19.98 34.15
CA MET A 174 6.88 -21.41 33.88
C MET A 174 5.68 -21.74 32.99
N GLY A 175 5.92 -22.61 32.00
CA GLY A 175 4.90 -23.07 31.06
C GLY A 175 4.63 -22.12 29.89
N GLU A 176 5.29 -20.96 29.81
CA GLU A 176 5.19 -20.11 28.62
C GLU A 176 5.77 -20.84 27.40
N GLU A 177 4.98 -20.89 26.33
CA GLU A 177 5.35 -21.54 25.08
C GLU A 177 4.75 -20.78 23.90
N VAL A 178 5.55 -20.56 22.86
CA VAL A 178 5.11 -19.89 21.63
C VAL A 178 5.66 -20.56 20.40
N LYS A 179 4.99 -20.35 19.27
CA LYS A 179 5.46 -20.71 17.94
C LYS A 179 5.84 -19.45 17.17
N VAL A 180 7.05 -19.39 16.63
CA VAL A 180 7.60 -18.23 15.92
C VAL A 180 7.61 -18.47 14.42
N ASP A 181 6.90 -17.63 13.66
CA ASP A 181 6.93 -17.63 12.21
C ASP A 181 7.72 -16.42 11.70
N LEU A 182 8.99 -16.65 11.34
CA LEU A 182 9.88 -15.63 10.78
C LEU A 182 9.66 -15.37 9.28
N GLN A 183 8.73 -16.09 8.65
CA GLN A 183 8.36 -15.95 7.23
C GLN A 183 6.91 -15.50 7.09
N ALA A 184 6.28 -15.05 8.18
CA ALA A 184 4.92 -14.56 8.14
C ALA A 184 4.82 -13.36 7.20
N GLU A 185 3.74 -13.31 6.44
CA GLU A 185 3.43 -12.20 5.54
C GLU A 185 2.36 -11.32 6.20
N TRP A 186 2.60 -10.01 6.18
CA TRP A 186 1.60 -9.02 6.58
C TRP A 186 1.05 -8.33 5.34
N PHE A 187 -0.25 -8.49 5.13
CA PHE A 187 -1.00 -7.71 4.16
C PHE A 187 -1.73 -6.64 4.96
N LEU A 188 -1.48 -5.36 4.67
CA LEU A 188 -2.27 -4.27 5.25
C LEU A 188 -3.75 -4.56 4.99
N GLU A 189 -4.60 -4.43 6.00
CA GLU A 189 -6.06 -4.68 5.93
C GLU A 189 -6.78 -3.83 4.87
N ASP A 190 -6.11 -2.88 4.20
CA ASP A 190 -6.57 -2.30 2.93
C ASP A 190 -6.66 -3.32 1.78
N ASN A 191 -6.16 -4.54 1.98
CA ASN A 191 -6.29 -5.67 1.06
C ASN A 191 -7.35 -6.69 1.52
N ASP A 192 -8.04 -6.47 2.64
CA ASP A 192 -9.09 -7.37 3.16
C ASP A 192 -10.47 -7.11 2.52
N SER A 193 -10.46 -6.57 1.28
CA SER A 193 -11.55 -6.81 0.33
C SER A 193 -11.46 -8.19 -0.35
N MET A 194 -10.41 -8.98 -0.09
CA MET A 194 -10.11 -10.18 -0.91
C MET A 194 -10.33 -11.54 -0.21
N MET A 195 -11.28 -11.62 0.73
CA MET A 195 -11.95 -12.89 1.08
C MET A 195 -13.47 -12.78 0.90
N MET A 196 -13.90 -12.06 -0.14
CA MET A 196 -15.16 -12.34 -0.83
C MET A 196 -14.87 -13.43 -1.86
N VAL A 197 -15.86 -14.25 -2.22
CA VAL A 197 -15.78 -14.95 -3.51
C VAL A 197 -15.57 -13.86 -4.54
N ASP A 198 -14.38 -13.80 -5.15
CA ASP A 198 -13.88 -12.64 -5.89
C ASP A 198 -14.77 -12.38 -7.10
N SER A 199 -15.82 -11.58 -6.89
CA SER A 199 -16.68 -11.17 -7.97
C SER A 199 -16.02 -10.07 -8.77
N HIS A 200 -14.90 -9.44 -8.35
CA HIS A 200 -14.26 -8.26 -8.96
C HIS A 200 -15.26 -7.15 -9.42
N GLU A 201 -16.52 -7.26 -9.01
CA GLU A 201 -17.63 -6.41 -9.42
C GLU A 201 -17.50 -5.05 -8.73
N ASP A 202 -16.84 -5.03 -7.57
CA ASP A 202 -16.59 -3.85 -6.76
C ASP A 202 -15.36 -3.04 -7.19
N ASP A 203 -14.49 -3.59 -8.05
CA ASP A 203 -13.31 -2.86 -8.55
C ASP A 203 -13.71 -1.66 -9.42
N TRP A 204 -14.90 -1.73 -10.04
CA TRP A 204 -15.43 -0.71 -10.93
C TRP A 204 -16.45 0.17 -10.21
N GLY A 205 -16.23 1.49 -10.23
CA GLY A 205 -17.07 2.47 -9.54
C GLY A 205 -18.07 3.14 -10.47
N ARG A 206 -17.64 3.53 -11.67
CA ARG A 206 -18.48 4.24 -12.65
C ARG A 206 -18.65 3.39 -13.91
N LEU A 207 -19.83 2.80 -14.05
CA LEU A 207 -20.21 1.96 -15.19
C LEU A 207 -21.29 2.65 -16.01
N TYR A 208 -21.11 2.65 -17.33
CA TYR A 208 -22.07 3.17 -18.30
C TYR A 208 -22.07 2.26 -19.51
N ASP A 209 -23.22 1.66 -19.82
CA ASP A 209 -23.37 0.70 -20.93
C ASP A 209 -22.33 -0.46 -20.90
N VAL A 210 -21.80 -0.74 -19.71
CA VAL A 210 -20.90 -1.86 -19.41
C VAL A 210 -21.44 -2.58 -18.18
N LYS A 211 -21.46 -3.91 -18.24
CA LYS A 211 -21.82 -4.80 -17.14
C LYS A 211 -20.55 -5.50 -16.63
N VAL A 212 -20.44 -5.65 -15.32
CA VAL A 212 -19.38 -6.44 -14.68
C VAL A 212 -19.94 -7.78 -14.23
N SER A 213 -19.16 -8.85 -14.37
CA SER A 213 -19.48 -10.18 -13.82
C SER A 213 -18.19 -10.94 -13.56
N GLY A 214 -17.74 -11.02 -12.30
CA GLY A 214 -16.36 -11.44 -12.08
C GLY A 214 -15.39 -10.36 -12.57
N THR A 215 -14.26 -10.81 -13.12
CA THR A 215 -13.30 -9.95 -13.85
C THR A 215 -13.78 -9.52 -15.24
N LEU A 216 -14.95 -9.99 -15.70
CA LEU A 216 -15.41 -9.74 -17.06
C LEU A 216 -16.14 -8.39 -17.16
N LEU A 217 -15.64 -7.53 -18.05
CA LEU A 217 -16.35 -6.35 -18.53
C LEU A 217 -17.04 -6.66 -19.86
N GLU A 218 -18.37 -6.54 -19.89
CA GLU A 218 -19.18 -6.75 -21.08
C GLU A 218 -19.85 -5.44 -21.51
N TYR A 219 -19.59 -5.00 -22.74
CA TYR A 219 -20.33 -3.88 -23.32
C TYR A 219 -21.79 -4.30 -23.62
N VAL A 220 -22.75 -3.58 -23.04
CA VAL A 220 -24.20 -3.84 -23.17
C VAL A 220 -24.95 -2.68 -23.84
N GLY A 221 -24.23 -1.70 -24.37
CA GLY A 221 -24.78 -0.52 -25.05
C GLY A 221 -25.26 -0.80 -26.49
N LYS A 222 -25.72 0.26 -27.15
CA LYS A 222 -26.34 0.16 -28.50
C LYS A 222 -25.34 0.07 -29.65
N GLY A 223 -24.15 0.66 -29.49
CA GLY A 223 -23.07 0.67 -30.48
C GLY A 223 -23.43 1.31 -31.84
N LYS A 224 -24.39 2.24 -31.90
CA LYS A 224 -24.89 2.80 -33.18
C LYS A 224 -24.18 4.06 -33.63
N SER A 225 -23.69 4.85 -32.69
CA SER A 225 -23.03 6.13 -32.90
C SER A 225 -21.74 6.23 -32.10
N ILE A 226 -20.88 7.21 -32.43
CA ILE A 226 -19.65 7.50 -31.69
C ILE A 226 -19.89 7.95 -30.24
N MET A 227 -21.15 8.26 -29.90
CA MET A 227 -21.56 8.63 -28.54
C MET A 227 -22.04 7.44 -27.71
N ASP A 228 -22.31 6.28 -28.34
CA ASP A 228 -22.74 5.06 -27.66
C ASP A 228 -21.51 4.32 -27.08
N VAL A 229 -20.72 5.02 -26.27
CA VAL A 229 -19.51 4.48 -25.65
C VAL A 229 -19.84 3.81 -24.32
N GLY A 230 -19.32 2.60 -24.12
CA GLY A 230 -19.28 1.97 -22.82
C GLY A 230 -18.10 2.50 -22.00
N LEU A 231 -18.34 2.92 -20.77
CA LEU A 231 -17.27 3.33 -19.85
C LEU A 231 -17.32 2.45 -18.60
N ALA A 232 -16.15 1.93 -18.23
CA ALA A 232 -15.88 1.39 -16.92
C ALA A 232 -14.70 2.15 -16.33
N GLN A 233 -14.90 2.79 -15.18
CA GLN A 233 -13.84 3.46 -14.42
C GLN A 233 -13.74 2.86 -13.03
N ALA A 234 -12.51 2.53 -12.63
CA ALA A 234 -12.22 1.94 -11.33
C ALA A 234 -12.72 2.82 -10.17
N ARG A 235 -13.13 2.18 -9.07
CA ARG A 235 -13.61 2.85 -7.86
C ARG A 235 -12.47 3.59 -7.14
N HIS A 236 -11.28 3.00 -7.16
CA HIS A 236 -10.09 3.53 -6.50
C HIS A 236 -9.07 4.02 -7.53
N PRO A 237 -8.39 5.16 -7.28
CA PRO A 237 -7.30 5.61 -8.13
C PRO A 237 -6.09 4.69 -8.00
N LEU A 238 -5.20 4.71 -9.00
CA LEU A 238 -3.88 4.10 -8.86
C LEU A 238 -3.10 4.78 -7.72
N THR A 239 -2.29 4.00 -7.01
CA THR A 239 -1.47 4.42 -5.87
C THR A 239 -0.03 3.94 -6.03
N THR A 240 0.91 4.42 -5.21
CA THR A 240 2.31 3.95 -5.24
C THR A 240 2.44 2.42 -5.06
N CYS A 241 1.50 1.80 -4.34
CA CYS A 241 1.42 0.35 -4.16
C CYS A 241 0.69 -0.37 -5.31
N CYS A 242 -0.33 0.26 -5.89
CA CYS A 242 -1.16 -0.28 -6.97
C CYS A 242 -1.13 0.68 -8.17
N HIS A 243 -0.02 0.65 -8.91
CA HIS A 243 0.28 1.64 -9.95
C HIS A 243 0.13 1.11 -11.38
N TYR A 244 -0.39 -0.10 -11.56
CA TYR A 244 -0.47 -0.80 -12.85
C TYR A 244 -1.66 -1.75 -12.90
N TYR A 245 -2.29 -1.89 -14.06
CA TYR A 245 -3.37 -2.84 -14.31
C TYR A 245 -3.36 -3.33 -15.77
N GLU A 246 -3.94 -4.51 -16.02
CA GLU A 246 -4.03 -5.15 -17.33
C GLU A 246 -5.46 -5.55 -17.68
N VAL A 247 -5.76 -5.61 -18.99
CA VAL A 247 -7.01 -6.10 -19.55
C VAL A 247 -6.70 -7.04 -20.70
N GLU A 248 -7.30 -8.23 -20.66
CA GLU A 248 -7.31 -9.19 -21.78
C GLU A 248 -8.55 -8.96 -22.66
N ILE A 249 -8.36 -8.92 -23.98
CA ILE A 249 -9.48 -8.84 -24.92
C ILE A 249 -10.09 -10.24 -25.09
N ILE A 250 -11.18 -10.52 -24.40
CA ILE A 250 -11.89 -11.81 -24.52
C ILE A 250 -12.71 -11.89 -25.82
N ASP A 251 -13.33 -10.79 -26.20
CA ASP A 251 -14.02 -10.61 -27.48
C ASP A 251 -13.76 -9.18 -27.98
N ALA A 252 -13.35 -9.06 -29.25
CA ALA A 252 -13.07 -7.78 -29.88
C ALA A 252 -14.36 -7.09 -30.39
N GLY A 253 -15.48 -7.81 -30.44
CA GLY A 253 -16.68 -7.35 -31.15
C GLY A 253 -16.41 -7.13 -32.64
N GLU A 254 -17.26 -6.36 -33.31
CA GLU A 254 -17.16 -6.15 -34.76
C GLU A 254 -15.98 -5.26 -35.17
N LYS A 255 -15.62 -4.28 -34.33
CA LYS A 255 -14.67 -3.20 -34.68
C LYS A 255 -13.45 -3.09 -33.77
N CYS A 256 -13.42 -3.79 -32.64
CA CYS A 256 -12.34 -3.70 -31.63
C CYS A 256 -12.13 -2.31 -31.03
N TYR A 257 -13.18 -1.48 -30.94
CA TYR A 257 -13.13 -0.16 -30.29
C TYR A 257 -13.04 -0.30 -28.76
N ILE A 258 -11.89 -0.79 -28.30
CA ILE A 258 -11.56 -1.02 -26.91
C ILE A 258 -10.37 -0.14 -26.58
N ALA A 259 -10.48 0.66 -25.52
CA ALA A 259 -9.43 1.57 -25.09
C ALA A 259 -9.09 1.35 -23.61
N LEU A 260 -7.82 1.50 -23.27
CA LEU A 260 -7.26 1.31 -21.93
C LEU A 260 -6.44 2.53 -21.55
N GLY A 261 -6.63 3.08 -20.36
CA GLY A 261 -5.90 4.29 -19.97
C GLY A 261 -6.19 4.81 -18.57
N LEU A 262 -5.78 6.05 -18.35
CA LEU A 262 -5.97 6.77 -17.10
C LEU A 262 -6.87 7.98 -17.35
N ALA A 263 -7.75 8.28 -16.39
CA ALA A 263 -8.64 9.42 -16.45
C ALA A 263 -8.90 9.99 -15.06
N THR A 264 -9.18 11.30 -14.99
CA THR A 264 -9.60 11.97 -13.75
C THR A 264 -10.95 11.42 -13.26
N LYS A 265 -11.24 11.62 -11.96
CA LYS A 265 -12.43 11.07 -11.28
C LYS A 265 -13.74 11.40 -11.99
N ASP A 266 -13.85 12.61 -12.56
CA ASP A 266 -15.08 13.13 -13.16
C ASP A 266 -15.12 13.01 -14.69
N TYR A 267 -14.38 12.03 -15.26
CA TYR A 267 -14.33 11.83 -16.71
C TYR A 267 -15.72 11.66 -17.36
N PRO A 268 -15.97 12.23 -18.55
CA PRO A 268 -17.24 12.09 -19.25
C PRO A 268 -17.57 10.62 -19.59
N LYS A 269 -18.80 10.22 -19.26
CA LYS A 269 -19.29 8.84 -19.40
C LYS A 269 -19.50 8.34 -20.82
N ASN A 270 -19.66 9.25 -21.77
CA ASN A 270 -20.03 8.98 -23.17
C ASN A 270 -18.86 9.22 -24.14
N ARG A 271 -17.64 9.02 -23.65
CA ARG A 271 -16.39 9.26 -24.39
C ARG A 271 -15.42 8.14 -24.07
N HIS A 272 -14.66 7.68 -25.06
CA HIS A 272 -13.53 6.79 -24.78
C HIS A 272 -12.48 7.53 -23.96
N PRO A 273 -11.76 6.85 -23.04
CA PRO A 273 -10.55 7.39 -22.43
C PRO A 273 -9.59 7.93 -23.50
N GLY A 274 -8.90 9.04 -23.20
CA GLY A 274 -7.99 9.72 -24.12
C GLY A 274 -8.65 10.76 -25.04
N TRP A 275 -9.99 10.77 -25.19
CA TRP A 275 -10.68 11.73 -26.08
C TRP A 275 -11.02 13.08 -25.44
N SER A 276 -10.96 13.19 -24.11
CA SER A 276 -11.29 14.41 -23.36
C SER A 276 -10.22 14.72 -22.33
N ARG A 277 -10.02 16.01 -22.04
CA ARG A 277 -8.97 16.50 -21.12
C ARG A 277 -8.98 15.76 -19.78
N GLY A 278 -7.80 15.63 -19.17
CA GLY A 278 -7.61 14.86 -17.95
C GLY A 278 -7.65 13.35 -18.18
N SER A 279 -7.34 12.89 -19.40
CA SER A 279 -7.23 11.46 -19.69
C SER A 279 -6.21 11.16 -20.78
N VAL A 280 -5.61 9.98 -20.70
CA VAL A 280 -4.69 9.44 -21.68
C VAL A 280 -4.94 7.96 -21.85
N ALA A 281 -5.01 7.47 -23.08
CA ALA A 281 -5.35 6.08 -23.33
C ALA A 281 -4.82 5.55 -24.65
N TYR A 282 -4.54 4.25 -24.65
CA TYR A 282 -4.21 3.48 -25.83
C TYR A 282 -5.48 2.83 -26.40
N HIS A 283 -5.63 2.85 -27.71
CA HIS A 283 -6.78 2.32 -28.44
C HIS A 283 -6.38 1.08 -29.26
N ALA A 284 -7.07 -0.03 -29.00
CA ALA A 284 -6.73 -1.34 -29.55
C ALA A 284 -6.96 -1.45 -31.07
N ASP A 285 -7.96 -0.74 -31.59
CA ASP A 285 -8.42 -0.84 -32.97
C ASP A 285 -7.46 -0.22 -33.96
N ASP A 286 -6.67 0.79 -33.60
CA ASP A 286 -5.73 1.46 -34.49
C ASP A 286 -4.29 1.51 -33.96
N GLY A 287 -4.08 1.12 -32.70
CA GLY A 287 -2.76 1.10 -32.06
C GLY A 287 -2.25 2.47 -31.67
N LYS A 288 -3.13 3.47 -31.57
CA LYS A 288 -2.75 4.85 -31.24
C LYS A 288 -2.91 5.17 -29.76
N ILE A 289 -2.21 6.23 -29.36
CA ILE A 289 -2.36 6.86 -28.05
C ILE A 289 -3.10 8.18 -28.21
N PHE A 290 -4.07 8.45 -27.34
CA PHE A 290 -4.89 9.67 -27.34
C PHE A 290 -4.68 10.44 -26.03
N HIS A 291 -4.52 11.75 -26.14
CA HIS A 291 -4.11 12.64 -25.05
C HIS A 291 -5.14 13.75 -24.84
N GLY A 292 -6.27 13.41 -24.23
CA GLY A 292 -7.42 14.28 -24.02
C GLY A 292 -7.96 14.97 -25.28
N SER A 293 -7.80 14.36 -26.44
CA SER A 293 -8.20 14.89 -27.75
C SER A 293 -8.74 13.78 -28.64
N GLY A 294 -9.57 14.12 -29.64
CA GLY A 294 -10.08 13.17 -30.61
C GLY A 294 -9.07 12.73 -31.68
N VAL A 295 -7.81 13.16 -31.57
CA VAL A 295 -6.74 12.85 -32.54
C VAL A 295 -5.63 12.08 -31.82
N GLY A 296 -5.36 10.86 -32.29
CA GLY A 296 -4.36 9.98 -31.70
C GLY A 296 -3.06 9.95 -32.49
N ASP A 297 -1.97 9.68 -31.79
CA ASP A 297 -0.63 9.50 -32.33
C ASP A 297 -0.29 8.01 -32.47
N ALA A 298 0.50 7.66 -33.49
CA ALA A 298 0.99 6.29 -33.65
C ALA A 298 1.84 5.89 -32.44
N PHE A 299 1.49 4.78 -31.79
CA PHE A 299 2.12 4.38 -30.53
C PHE A 299 2.56 2.92 -30.50
N GLY A 300 1.67 1.99 -30.87
CA GLY A 300 1.90 0.56 -30.76
C GLY A 300 1.22 -0.24 -31.87
N PRO A 301 1.33 -1.58 -31.83
CA PRO A 301 0.59 -2.45 -32.74
C PRO A 301 -0.92 -2.36 -32.49
N ARG A 302 -1.76 -2.93 -33.34
CA ARG A 302 -3.19 -3.17 -33.04
C ARG A 302 -3.37 -4.40 -32.16
N CYS A 303 -4.43 -4.43 -31.35
CA CYS A 303 -4.79 -5.56 -30.50
C CYS A 303 -6.09 -6.24 -30.95
N PHE A 304 -6.19 -7.55 -30.67
CA PHE A 304 -7.27 -8.44 -31.04
C PHE A 304 -7.60 -9.39 -29.89
N LYS A 305 -8.60 -10.24 -30.10
CA LYS A 305 -8.98 -11.29 -29.16
C LYS A 305 -7.76 -12.12 -28.69
N GLY A 306 -7.61 -12.26 -27.38
CA GLY A 306 -6.53 -12.96 -26.69
C GLY A 306 -5.29 -12.09 -26.41
N ASP A 307 -5.22 -10.86 -26.92
CA ASP A 307 -4.13 -9.94 -26.57
C ASP A 307 -4.38 -9.28 -25.21
N ILE A 308 -3.30 -9.06 -24.47
CA ILE A 308 -3.28 -8.36 -23.18
C ILE A 308 -2.71 -6.95 -23.38
N MET A 309 -3.41 -5.98 -22.81
CA MET A 309 -3.01 -4.57 -22.77
C MET A 309 -2.85 -4.14 -21.31
N GLY A 310 -1.73 -3.53 -20.97
CA GLY A 310 -1.46 -3.00 -19.63
C GLY A 310 -1.26 -1.49 -19.63
N CYS A 311 -1.66 -0.84 -18.54
CA CYS A 311 -1.49 0.59 -18.30
C CYS A 311 -1.04 0.83 -16.85
N GLY A 312 -0.08 1.73 -16.65
CA GLY A 312 0.37 2.12 -15.31
C GLY A 312 0.83 3.57 -15.24
N ILE A 313 1.06 4.04 -14.03
CA ILE A 313 1.56 5.38 -13.73
C ILE A 313 2.84 5.27 -12.90
N MET A 314 3.85 6.06 -13.20
CA MET A 314 5.05 6.17 -12.38
C MET A 314 4.94 7.43 -11.52
N PHE A 315 4.79 7.22 -10.21
CA PHE A 315 4.77 8.29 -9.22
C PHE A 315 6.19 8.86 -9.04
N PRO A 316 6.36 10.19 -9.01
CA PRO A 316 7.62 10.82 -8.62
C PRO A 316 8.08 10.37 -7.23
N LEU A 317 9.39 10.37 -6.98
CA LEU A 317 9.97 9.98 -5.68
C LEU A 317 9.51 10.87 -4.52
N ASP A 318 9.12 12.11 -4.82
CA ASP A 318 8.59 13.12 -3.90
C ASP A 318 7.06 13.19 -3.92
N TYR A 319 6.38 12.19 -4.50
CA TYR A 319 4.93 12.14 -4.48
C TYR A 319 4.41 11.97 -3.06
N ILE A 320 3.77 13.03 -2.56
CA ILE A 320 2.99 13.01 -1.33
C ILE A 320 1.52 12.93 -1.75
N LEU A 321 0.80 11.94 -1.22
CA LEU A 321 -0.66 11.91 -1.28
C LEU A 321 -1.16 13.15 -0.53
N ASP A 322 -1.73 14.11 -1.27
CA ASP A 322 -2.31 15.30 -0.64
C ASP A 322 -3.37 14.81 0.37
N GLY A 323 -3.17 15.16 1.64
CA GLY A 323 -3.70 14.43 2.79
C GLY A 323 -5.22 14.34 2.92
N GLU A 324 -5.62 13.32 3.68
CA GLU A 324 -6.89 13.13 4.41
C GLU A 324 -7.90 14.30 4.32
N GLY A 325 -8.81 14.19 3.37
CA GLY A 325 -10.12 14.82 3.48
C GLY A 325 -10.92 14.05 4.51
N VAL A 326 -10.98 14.59 5.73
CA VAL A 326 -11.86 14.22 6.85
C VAL A 326 -13.15 13.58 6.33
N MET A 327 -13.32 12.28 6.58
CA MET A 327 -14.61 11.59 6.47
C MET A 327 -15.43 12.03 7.68
N ASP A 328 -16.00 13.24 7.58
CA ASP A 328 -16.90 13.76 8.60
C ASP A 328 -18.25 13.05 8.45
N ASP A 329 -18.67 12.42 9.53
CA ASP A 329 -19.96 11.77 9.70
C ASP A 329 -21.10 12.65 9.20
N LEU A 330 -21.90 12.17 8.25
CA LEU A 330 -23.21 12.74 8.01
C LEU A 330 -24.26 11.70 7.61
N ASP A 331 -24.49 10.75 8.51
CA ASP A 331 -25.79 10.09 8.65
C ASP A 331 -26.48 10.66 9.90
N GLN A 332 -27.27 11.73 9.71
CA GLN A 332 -28.52 12.07 10.42
C GLN A 332 -28.88 13.55 10.25
N LEU A 333 -29.83 13.85 9.34
CA LEU A 333 -31.09 14.51 9.70
C LEU A 333 -32.01 14.63 8.47
N GLU A 334 -33.11 13.89 8.48
CA GLU A 334 -34.32 14.26 7.73
C GLU A 334 -35.05 15.39 8.48
N SER A 335 -35.43 16.47 7.77
CA SER A 335 -36.81 17.01 7.76
C SER A 335 -36.91 18.32 6.94
N HIS A 336 -37.85 18.30 5.98
CA HIS A 336 -38.38 19.30 5.02
C HIS A 336 -38.74 20.73 5.54
N PRO A 337 -39.41 21.60 4.73
CA PRO A 337 -39.10 22.17 3.40
C PRO A 337 -39.27 23.72 3.36
N GLY A 338 -38.87 24.40 2.26
CA GLY A 338 -39.21 25.82 2.08
C GLY A 338 -38.81 26.48 0.76
N GLN A 339 -39.68 26.31 -0.25
CA GLN A 339 -40.20 27.33 -1.19
C GLN A 339 -39.28 28.21 -2.09
N ALA A 340 -39.53 28.04 -3.41
CA ALA A 340 -39.59 29.03 -4.51
C ALA A 340 -38.31 29.86 -4.83
N ASP A 341 -37.89 30.04 -6.09
CA ASP A 341 -38.69 30.35 -7.28
C ASP A 341 -38.24 29.60 -8.53
N VAL A 342 -39.25 29.23 -9.32
CA VAL A 342 -39.14 28.75 -10.69
C VAL A 342 -39.42 29.93 -11.62
N GLN A 343 -38.56 30.16 -12.61
CA GLN A 343 -39.02 30.79 -13.85
C GLN A 343 -38.32 30.16 -15.06
N ASN A 344 -39.03 29.21 -15.67
CA ASN A 344 -38.81 28.79 -17.05
C ASN A 344 -39.43 29.81 -17.99
N CYS A 345 -38.76 30.11 -19.12
CA CYS A 345 -39.45 30.52 -20.34
C CYS A 345 -38.77 29.91 -21.58
N LEU A 346 -39.65 29.60 -22.55
CA LEU A 346 -39.48 28.67 -23.68
C LEU A 346 -38.82 29.29 -24.93
N TYR A 347 -38.40 28.37 -25.81
CA TYR A 347 -37.99 28.46 -27.21
C TYR A 347 -38.70 29.51 -28.11
N LEU A 348 -37.98 30.05 -29.11
CA LEU A 348 -38.19 29.84 -30.57
C LEU A 348 -37.31 30.77 -31.45
N ASN A 349 -36.72 30.18 -32.52
CA ASN A 349 -36.38 30.62 -33.91
C ASN A 349 -35.74 32.01 -34.17
N GLU A 350 -35.01 32.33 -35.25
CA GLU A 350 -34.28 31.74 -36.40
C GLU A 350 -33.56 32.96 -37.07
N GLU A 351 -32.63 32.71 -37.99
CA GLU A 351 -32.10 33.61 -39.06
C GLU A 351 -30.80 34.43 -38.82
N GLU A 352 -29.75 33.97 -39.54
CA GLU A 352 -28.76 34.65 -40.40
C GLU A 352 -28.33 36.12 -40.12
N GLU A 353 -27.01 36.35 -39.96
CA GLU A 353 -26.23 37.23 -40.87
C GLU A 353 -24.70 37.18 -40.59
N GLU A 354 -23.98 37.15 -41.71
CA GLU A 354 -22.60 37.54 -42.08
C GLU A 354 -21.51 37.87 -41.04
N GLY A 355 -20.43 37.08 -41.10
CA GLY A 355 -19.09 37.50 -41.50
C GLY A 355 -18.38 38.63 -40.73
N GLU A 356 -17.51 38.27 -39.79
CA GLU A 356 -16.28 39.02 -39.50
C GLU A 356 -15.11 38.05 -39.26
N GLU A 357 -14.06 38.20 -40.07
CA GLU A 357 -12.75 37.59 -39.87
C GLU A 357 -12.10 38.26 -38.65
N GLU A 358 -12.09 37.59 -37.51
CA GLU A 358 -11.27 38.02 -36.36
C GLU A 358 -9.96 37.22 -36.33
N GLU A 359 -8.87 37.99 -36.36
CA GLU A 359 -7.47 37.59 -36.39
C GLU A 359 -7.13 36.52 -35.33
N GLU A 360 -6.29 35.57 -35.70
CA GLU A 360 -5.63 34.62 -34.80
C GLU A 360 -4.86 35.39 -33.71
N GLY A 361 -5.53 35.63 -32.59
CA GLY A 361 -4.86 35.93 -31.33
C GLY A 361 -4.12 34.68 -30.88
N GLU A 362 -2.79 34.73 -30.88
CA GLU A 362 -1.95 33.80 -30.15
C GLU A 362 -2.41 33.80 -28.68
N GLU A 363 -3.30 32.87 -28.32
CA GLU A 363 -3.57 32.54 -26.92
C GLU A 363 -2.28 31.95 -26.36
N ALA A 364 -1.48 32.83 -25.75
CA ALA A 364 -0.36 32.46 -24.91
C ALA A 364 -0.83 31.36 -23.95
N GLU A 365 -0.21 30.18 -24.08
CA GLU A 365 -0.42 29.03 -23.22
C GLU A 365 -0.36 29.49 -21.76
N ARG A 366 -1.54 29.60 -21.12
CA ARG A 366 -1.61 29.61 -19.67
C ARG A 366 -1.09 28.26 -19.24
N GLU A 367 0.17 28.19 -18.78
CA GLU A 367 0.72 27.05 -18.06
C GLU A 367 -0.21 26.73 -16.88
N GLN A 368 -1.11 25.78 -17.10
CA GLN A 368 -1.96 25.22 -16.06
C GLN A 368 -1.09 24.31 -15.20
N GLY A 369 -1.10 24.54 -13.88
CA GLY A 369 -0.30 23.83 -12.89
C GLY A 369 -0.71 22.37 -12.67
N GLY A 370 -0.62 21.55 -13.72
CA GLY A 370 -0.79 20.12 -13.66
C GLY A 370 0.50 19.41 -13.26
N ARG A 371 0.40 18.27 -12.57
CA ARG A 371 1.59 17.46 -12.22
C ARG A 371 1.96 16.62 -13.44
N LYS A 372 3.18 16.82 -13.94
CA LYS A 372 3.75 15.98 -15.00
C LYS A 372 4.07 14.59 -14.42
N VAL A 373 3.44 13.57 -14.98
CA VAL A 373 3.66 12.17 -14.62
C VAL A 373 4.14 11.40 -15.83
N MET A 374 4.64 10.18 -15.58
CA MET A 374 4.95 9.23 -16.64
C MET A 374 3.92 8.12 -16.62
N VAL A 375 3.33 7.81 -17.76
CA VAL A 375 2.35 6.72 -17.92
C VAL A 375 3.01 5.62 -18.75
N SER A 376 2.96 4.39 -18.25
CA SER A 376 3.49 3.20 -18.91
C SER A 376 2.38 2.40 -19.58
N TYR A 377 2.73 1.76 -20.69
CA TYR A 377 1.87 0.83 -21.42
C TYR A 377 2.65 -0.44 -21.74
N ALA A 378 1.99 -1.59 -21.54
CA ALA A 378 2.51 -2.90 -21.93
C ALA A 378 1.56 -3.51 -22.96
N ILE A 379 1.94 -3.50 -24.24
CA ILE A 379 1.07 -3.94 -25.34
C ILE A 379 1.75 -5.11 -26.04
N LYS A 380 1.17 -6.31 -25.99
CA LYS A 380 1.75 -7.53 -26.61
C LYS A 380 3.20 -7.80 -26.21
N GLY A 381 3.54 -7.56 -24.95
CA GLY A 381 4.91 -7.72 -24.43
C GLY A 381 5.88 -6.59 -24.79
N TYR A 382 5.44 -5.56 -25.53
CA TYR A 382 6.21 -4.32 -25.72
C TYR A 382 5.88 -3.34 -24.59
N PHE A 383 6.91 -2.85 -23.91
CA PHE A 383 6.77 -1.84 -22.86
C PHE A 383 7.17 -0.47 -23.40
N THR A 384 6.35 0.56 -23.19
CA THR A 384 6.62 1.93 -23.60
C THR A 384 6.05 2.91 -22.58
N THR A 385 6.71 4.06 -22.42
CA THR A 385 6.29 5.11 -21.49
C THR A 385 6.10 6.43 -22.22
N ILE A 386 5.11 7.21 -21.79
CA ILE A 386 4.85 8.57 -22.24
C ILE A 386 4.85 9.51 -21.05
N SER A 387 5.12 10.78 -21.30
CA SER A 387 4.88 11.81 -20.29
C SER A 387 3.52 12.45 -20.53
N TYR A 388 2.76 12.67 -19.46
CA TYR A 388 1.46 13.33 -19.51
C TYR A 388 1.32 14.30 -18.34
N ILE A 389 0.57 15.37 -18.55
CA ILE A 389 0.26 16.36 -17.50
C ILE A 389 -1.23 16.20 -17.20
N PHE A 390 -1.54 15.77 -15.98
CA PHE A 390 -2.92 15.70 -15.48
C PHE A 390 -3.38 17.04 -14.92
#